data_AF-A0A387GY64-F1
#
_entry.id   AF-A0A387GY64-F1
#
_cell.length_a   1.000
_cell.length_b   1.000
_cell.length_c   1.000
_cell.angle_alpha   90.00
_cell.angle_beta   90.00
_cell.angle_gamma   90.00
#
_symmetry.space_group_name_H-M   'P 1'
#
loop_
_entity.id
_entity.type
_entity.pdbx_description
1 polymer ?
#
loop_
_entity_poly.entity_id
_entity_poly.type
_entity_poly.pdbx_seq_one_letter_code
_entity_poly.pdbx_strand_id
1 'polypeptide(L)'
;MASSNFSADIAAWAERTKKRMEEVVNLSTQRLAEAIVEATPVVSGELVNSFRVSALPRQSGDAEGSDEGQPVNLAGLGVPLGGMIHMGFTAPHAAAVEYGTDGQAGQGMVRLAARAWPDIVQRAARDTTD
;
A
#
# COMPACT_ATOMS: atom_id res chain seq x y z
N MET A 1 -22.07 32.55 24.96
CA MET A 1 -22.78 31.48 24.22
C MET A 1 -22.26 31.26 22.79
N ALA A 2 -21.39 32.12 22.22
CA ALA A 2 -20.85 31.92 20.85
C ALA A 2 -19.59 31.01 20.80
N SER A 3 -18.79 30.96 21.87
CA SER A 3 -17.53 30.19 21.90
C SER A 3 -17.72 28.67 21.93
N SER A 4 -18.83 28.17 22.47
CA SER A 4 -19.13 26.74 22.50
C SER A 4 -19.34 26.14 21.11
N ASN A 5 -19.85 26.94 20.17
CA ASN A 5 -20.12 26.47 18.81
C ASN A 5 -18.84 26.49 17.97
N PHE A 6 -18.06 27.58 18.02
CA PHE A 6 -16.82 27.66 17.25
C PHE A 6 -15.80 26.58 17.65
N SER A 7 -15.53 26.39 18.94
CA SER A 7 -14.57 25.36 19.38
C SER A 7 -15.02 23.95 19.02
N ALA A 8 -16.33 23.66 19.07
CA ALA A 8 -16.88 22.38 18.64
C ALA A 8 -16.76 22.19 17.12
N ASP A 9 -17.02 23.23 16.33
CA ASP A 9 -16.89 23.20 14.87
C ASP A 9 -15.43 22.94 14.45
N ILE A 10 -14.46 23.58 15.12
CA ILE A 10 -13.04 23.34 14.87
C ILE A 10 -12.64 21.90 15.24
N ALA A 11 -13.13 21.38 16.36
CA ALA A 11 -12.86 19.99 16.75
C ALA A 11 -13.45 19.00 15.73
N ALA A 12 -14.69 19.21 15.29
CA ALA A 12 -15.34 18.39 14.28
C ALA A 12 -14.64 18.49 12.90
N TRP A 13 -14.13 19.66 12.54
CA TRP A 13 -13.31 19.83 11.35
C TRP A 13 -11.98 19.07 11.45
N ALA A 14 -11.29 19.16 12.59
CA ALA A 14 -10.02 18.46 12.81
C ALA A 14 -10.19 16.93 12.71
N GLU A 15 -11.22 16.38 13.35
CA GLU A 15 -11.52 14.94 13.30
C GLU A 15 -11.88 14.46 11.89
N ARG A 16 -12.70 15.22 11.15
CA ARG A 16 -13.00 14.90 9.74
C ARG A 16 -11.75 14.94 8.87
N THR A 17 -10.91 15.95 9.07
CA THR A 17 -9.65 16.08 8.32
C THR A 17 -8.73 14.90 8.59
N LYS A 18 -8.60 14.48 9.86
CA LYS A 18 -7.80 13.30 10.23
C LYS A 18 -8.31 12.03 9.56
N LYS A 19 -9.62 11.77 9.63
CA LYS A 19 -10.23 10.59 8.97
C LYS A 19 -9.98 10.59 7.46
N ARG A 20 -10.14 11.73 6.82
CA ARG A 20 -9.86 11.86 5.39
C ARG A 20 -8.39 11.59 5.05
N MET A 21 -7.45 12.04 5.89
CA MET A 21 -6.05 11.68 5.72
C MET A 21 -5.82 10.16 5.83
N GLU A 22 -6.47 9.49 6.79
CA GLU A 22 -6.40 8.02 6.93
C GLU A 22 -6.93 7.31 5.68
N GLU A 23 -8.08 7.74 5.16
CA GLU A 23 -8.67 7.19 3.94
C GLU A 23 -7.79 7.37 2.71
N VAL A 24 -7.20 8.55 2.51
CA VAL A 24 -6.28 8.80 1.39
C VAL A 24 -5.06 7.88 1.48
N VAL A 25 -4.47 7.72 2.65
CA VAL A 25 -3.30 6.85 2.83
C VAL A 25 -3.67 5.38 2.59
N ASN A 26 -4.80 4.91 3.14
CA ASN A 26 -5.29 3.55 2.92
C ASN A 26 -5.53 3.27 1.44
N LEU A 27 -6.28 4.14 0.75
CA LEU A 27 -6.61 3.98 -0.66
C LEU A 27 -5.37 4.06 -1.55
N SER A 28 -4.44 4.98 -1.26
CA SER A 28 -3.17 5.07 -1.99
C SER A 28 -2.36 3.79 -1.83
N THR A 29 -2.33 3.24 -0.63
CA THR A 29 -1.61 2.01 -0.31
C THR A 29 -2.21 0.81 -1.03
N GLN A 30 -3.53 0.66 -0.99
CA GLN A 30 -4.24 -0.39 -1.71
C GLN A 30 -3.94 -0.33 -3.21
N ARG A 31 -4.04 0.87 -3.82
CA ARG A 31 -3.78 1.05 -5.25
C ARG A 31 -2.33 0.79 -5.64
N LEU A 32 -1.38 1.08 -4.76
CA LEU A 32 0.03 0.71 -4.98
C LEU A 32 0.21 -0.80 -4.98
N ALA A 33 -0.41 -1.51 -4.01
CA ALA A 33 -0.39 -2.97 -3.97
C ALA A 33 -1.04 -3.59 -5.23
N GLU A 34 -2.19 -3.07 -5.65
CA GLU A 34 -2.87 -3.48 -6.89
C GLU A 34 -1.97 -3.26 -8.12
N ALA A 35 -1.32 -2.10 -8.24
CA ALA A 35 -0.41 -1.82 -9.35
C ALA A 35 0.79 -2.77 -9.40
N ILE A 36 1.32 -3.18 -8.24
CA ILE A 36 2.40 -4.19 -8.16
C ILE A 36 1.88 -5.55 -8.64
N VAL A 37 0.72 -5.98 -8.13
CA VAL A 37 0.11 -7.27 -8.50
C VAL A 37 -0.25 -7.32 -9.98
N GLU A 38 -0.82 -6.26 -10.54
CA GLU A 38 -1.16 -6.16 -11.97
C GLU A 38 0.08 -6.22 -12.87
N ALA A 39 1.19 -5.61 -12.44
CA ALA A 39 2.46 -5.68 -13.14
C ALA A 39 3.18 -7.04 -12.99
N THR A 40 2.70 -7.92 -12.10
CA THR A 40 3.34 -9.20 -11.80
C THR A 40 2.92 -10.27 -12.81
N PRO A 41 3.86 -10.97 -13.47
CA PRO A 41 3.53 -12.04 -14.40
C PRO A 41 2.80 -13.20 -13.72
N VAL A 42 1.67 -13.62 -14.31
CA VAL A 42 0.78 -14.67 -13.77
C VAL A 42 1.27 -16.09 -14.13
N VAL A 43 2.47 -16.25 -14.68
CA VAL A 43 2.92 -17.53 -15.30
C VAL A 43 2.85 -18.72 -14.33
N SER A 44 3.08 -18.52 -13.03
CA SER A 44 3.00 -19.59 -12.02
C SER A 44 1.99 -19.35 -10.89
N GLY A 45 1.37 -18.16 -10.78
CA GLY A 45 0.51 -17.77 -9.65
C GLY A 45 1.25 -17.63 -8.31
N GLU A 46 2.27 -18.46 -8.06
CA GLU A 46 3.15 -18.47 -6.90
C GLU A 46 3.77 -17.09 -6.63
N LEU A 47 4.24 -16.40 -7.69
CA LEU A 47 4.86 -15.09 -7.52
C LEU A 47 3.85 -14.07 -6.98
N VAL A 48 2.66 -13.98 -7.58
CA VAL A 48 1.57 -13.12 -7.10
C VAL A 48 1.18 -13.49 -5.67
N ASN A 49 1.05 -14.79 -5.40
CA ASN A 49 0.69 -15.31 -4.08
C ASN A 49 1.79 -15.12 -3.04
N SER A 50 3.01 -14.74 -3.42
CA SER A 50 4.11 -14.42 -2.50
C SER A 50 4.17 -12.93 -2.13
N PHE A 51 3.33 -12.09 -2.74
CA PHE A 51 3.25 -10.67 -2.41
C PHE A 51 2.65 -10.46 -1.02
N ARG A 52 3.28 -9.61 -0.22
CA ARG A 52 2.88 -9.31 1.16
C ARG A 52 3.00 -7.81 1.44
N VAL A 53 2.11 -7.33 2.31
CA VAL A 53 2.16 -5.99 2.91
C VAL A 53 2.29 -6.15 4.42
N SER A 54 3.20 -5.40 5.05
CA SER A 54 3.44 -5.52 6.49
C SER A 54 3.97 -4.24 7.13
N ALA A 55 3.72 -4.06 8.43
CA ALA A 55 4.28 -2.96 9.21
C ALA A 55 5.79 -3.10 9.42
N LEU A 56 6.29 -4.33 9.55
CA LEU A 56 7.70 -4.65 9.74
C LEU A 56 8.32 -5.23 8.46
N PRO A 57 9.62 -5.03 8.21
CA PRO A 57 10.30 -5.67 7.10
C PRO A 57 10.32 -7.19 7.32
N ARG A 58 9.74 -7.95 6.40
CA ARG A 58 9.79 -9.42 6.42
C ARG A 58 10.90 -9.94 5.51
N GLN A 59 11.54 -11.03 5.92
CA GLN A 59 12.60 -11.69 5.15
C GLN A 59 12.04 -12.87 4.33
N SER A 60 12.76 -13.25 3.28
CA SER A 60 12.45 -14.43 2.48
C SER A 60 12.42 -15.68 3.38
N GLY A 61 11.26 -16.33 3.50
CA GLY A 61 11.07 -17.50 4.36
C GLY A 61 10.30 -17.27 5.66
N ASP A 62 9.85 -16.04 5.95
CA ASP A 62 8.89 -15.80 7.03
C ASP A 62 7.57 -16.54 6.76
N ALA A 63 7.13 -17.35 7.73
CA ALA A 63 5.97 -18.24 7.62
C ALA A 63 4.66 -17.48 7.29
N GLU A 64 3.78 -18.19 6.57
CA GLU A 64 2.44 -17.75 6.19
C GLU A 64 1.66 -17.26 7.41
N GLY A 65 1.55 -15.94 7.51
CA GLY A 65 0.85 -15.26 8.59
C GLY A 65 -0.08 -14.22 8.00
N SER A 66 -1.29 -14.71 7.68
CA SER A 66 -2.57 -14.00 7.63
C SER A 66 -2.59 -12.65 6.93
N ASP A 67 -2.56 -12.65 5.59
CA ASP A 67 -3.35 -11.72 4.79
C ASP A 67 -3.32 -12.18 3.33
N GLU A 68 -4.00 -13.30 3.06
CA GLU A 68 -4.37 -13.66 1.70
C GLU A 68 -5.42 -12.64 1.22
N GLY A 69 -5.01 -11.75 0.32
CA GLY A 69 -5.92 -11.00 -0.55
C GLY A 69 -6.92 -10.04 0.13
N GLN A 70 -6.71 -9.64 1.38
CA GLN A 70 -7.54 -8.62 2.02
C GLN A 70 -7.21 -7.22 1.46
N PRO A 71 -8.20 -6.30 1.36
CA PRO A 71 -7.93 -4.90 1.05
C PRO A 71 -6.92 -4.36 2.07
N VAL A 72 -5.91 -3.62 1.61
CA VAL A 72 -4.85 -3.12 2.49
C VAL A 72 -5.44 -2.23 3.58
N ASN A 73 -5.53 -2.76 4.79
CA ASN A 73 -6.07 -2.06 5.96
C ASN A 73 -4.91 -1.70 6.91
N LEU A 74 -4.43 -0.46 6.83
CA LEU A 74 -3.30 0.00 7.64
C LEU A 74 -3.60 -0.02 9.14
N ALA A 75 -4.85 0.24 9.53
CA ALA A 75 -5.28 0.14 10.92
C ALA A 75 -5.21 -1.31 11.42
N GLY A 76 -5.57 -2.27 10.56
CA GLY A 76 -5.38 -3.70 10.83
C GLY A 76 -3.91 -4.10 10.99
N LEU A 77 -3.00 -3.43 10.27
CA LEU A 77 -1.55 -3.60 10.40
C LEU A 77 -0.94 -2.87 11.61
N GLY A 78 -1.73 -2.07 12.34
CA GLY A 78 -1.25 -1.28 13.48
C GLY A 78 -0.31 -0.14 13.10
N VAL A 79 -0.35 0.33 11.85
CA VAL A 79 0.54 1.38 11.35
C VAL A 79 -0.13 2.74 11.55
N PRO A 80 0.47 3.66 12.32
CA PRO A 80 -0.09 5.01 12.50
C PRO A 80 0.02 5.81 11.21
N LEU A 81 -0.75 6.90 11.11
CA LEU A 81 -0.54 7.92 10.07
C LEU A 81 0.92 8.40 10.08
N GLY A 82 1.56 8.41 8.90
CA GLY A 82 2.97 8.74 8.75
C GLY A 82 3.93 7.60 9.15
N GLY A 83 3.41 6.45 9.56
CA GLY A 83 4.17 5.23 9.79
C GLY A 83 4.69 4.59 8.50
N MET A 84 5.58 3.63 8.66
CA MET A 84 6.20 2.92 7.53
C MET A 84 5.49 1.59 7.28
N ILE A 85 5.27 1.30 6.00
CA ILE A 85 4.81 0.02 5.51
C ILE A 85 5.85 -0.58 4.58
N HIS A 86 5.87 -1.91 4.53
CA HIS A 86 6.72 -2.68 3.66
C HIS A 86 5.83 -3.47 2.71
N MET A 87 6.14 -3.40 1.41
CA MET A 87 5.51 -4.20 0.37
C MET A 87 6.58 -4.96 -0.37
N GLY A 88 6.42 -6.27 -0.53
CA GLY A 88 7.42 -7.08 -1.18
C GLY A 88 6.98 -8.51 -1.42
N PHE A 89 7.81 -9.23 -2.16
CA PHE A 89 7.61 -10.64 -2.47
C PHE A 89 8.50 -11.49 -1.57
N THR A 90 7.96 -12.59 -1.07
CA THR A 90 8.74 -13.59 -0.31
C THR A 90 9.37 -14.66 -1.22
N ALA A 91 8.92 -14.79 -2.47
CA ALA A 91 9.45 -15.76 -3.42
C ALA A 91 10.93 -15.44 -3.76
N PRO A 92 11.86 -16.42 -3.66
CA PRO A 92 13.28 -16.19 -3.95
C PRO A 92 13.57 -15.69 -5.36
N HIS A 93 12.75 -16.12 -6.34
CA HIS A 93 12.90 -15.74 -7.74
C HIS A 93 12.29 -14.36 -8.08
N ALA A 94 11.62 -13.69 -7.12
CA ALA A 94 10.99 -12.40 -7.37
C ALA A 94 12.01 -11.31 -7.78
N ALA A 95 13.20 -11.31 -7.19
CA ALA A 95 14.26 -10.37 -7.55
C ALA A 95 14.76 -10.59 -9.00
N ALA A 96 14.87 -11.84 -9.42
CA ALA A 96 15.21 -12.20 -10.80
C ALA A 96 14.14 -11.72 -11.78
N VAL A 97 12.85 -11.84 -11.44
CA VAL A 97 11.76 -11.34 -12.28
C VAL A 97 11.71 -9.81 -12.29
N GLU A 98 11.94 -9.16 -11.14
CA GLU A 98 11.98 -7.71 -11.03
C GLU A 98 13.12 -7.13 -11.87
N TYR A 99 14.37 -7.56 -11.68
CA TYR A 99 15.56 -6.93 -12.26
C TYR A 99 16.04 -7.58 -13.55
N GLY A 100 15.64 -8.82 -13.84
CA GLY A 100 16.11 -9.61 -14.97
C GLY A 100 17.34 -10.44 -14.61
N THR A 101 17.60 -11.49 -15.39
CA THR A 101 18.80 -12.34 -15.31
C THR A 101 19.32 -12.64 -16.71
N ASP A 102 20.62 -12.93 -16.82
CA ASP A 102 21.22 -13.53 -18.02
C ASP A 102 20.91 -12.79 -19.35
N GLY A 103 20.92 -11.46 -19.30
CA GLY A 103 20.68 -10.60 -20.47
C GLY A 103 19.20 -10.38 -20.83
N GLN A 104 18.27 -10.99 -20.09
CA GLN A 104 16.84 -10.69 -20.20
C GLN A 104 16.49 -9.47 -19.34
N ALA A 105 15.69 -8.56 -19.88
CA ALA A 105 15.19 -7.41 -19.14
C ALA A 105 14.21 -7.86 -18.06
N GLY A 106 14.34 -7.33 -16.85
CA GLY A 106 13.38 -7.54 -15.78
C GLY A 106 12.06 -6.84 -16.03
N GLN A 107 10.99 -7.41 -15.48
CA GLN A 107 9.61 -6.92 -15.65
C GLN A 107 9.35 -5.60 -14.92
N GLY A 108 10.07 -5.35 -13.82
CA GLY A 108 9.96 -4.09 -13.10
C GLY A 108 8.66 -3.87 -12.33
N MET A 109 8.06 -4.95 -11.85
CA MET A 109 6.81 -5.00 -11.10
C MET A 109 6.77 -3.95 -9.99
N VAL A 110 7.78 -3.93 -9.12
CA VAL A 110 7.84 -3.01 -7.98
C VAL A 110 8.30 -1.63 -8.41
N ARG A 111 9.38 -1.52 -9.22
CA ARG A 111 9.93 -0.20 -9.58
C ARG A 111 8.98 0.63 -10.43
N LEU A 112 8.20 0.01 -11.32
CA LEU A 112 7.26 0.72 -12.18
C LEU A 112 6.05 1.19 -11.38
N ALA A 113 5.52 0.35 -10.49
CA ALA A 113 4.47 0.74 -9.56
C ALA A 113 4.92 1.86 -8.62
N ALA A 114 6.14 1.80 -8.09
CA ALA A 114 6.71 2.84 -7.24
C ALA A 114 6.85 4.19 -7.97
N ARG A 115 7.19 4.18 -9.27
CA ARG A 115 7.21 5.41 -10.09
C ARG A 115 5.84 6.05 -10.24
N ALA A 116 4.76 5.26 -10.20
CA ALA A 116 3.39 5.74 -10.29
C ALA A 116 2.86 6.32 -8.96
N TRP A 117 3.62 6.22 -7.86
CA TRP A 117 3.17 6.65 -6.53
C TRP A 117 2.58 8.07 -6.48
N PRO A 118 3.20 9.12 -7.06
CA PRO A 118 2.62 10.47 -7.00
C PRO A 118 1.24 10.56 -7.66
N ASP A 119 1.02 9.85 -8.76
CA ASP A 119 -0.27 9.80 -9.47
C ASP A 119 -1.30 8.99 -8.68
N ILE A 120 -0.89 7.87 -8.08
CA ILE A 120 -1.73 7.06 -7.19
C ILE A 120 -2.27 7.90 -6.01
N VAL A 121 -1.38 8.64 -5.33
CA VAL A 121 -1.76 9.52 -4.21
C VAL A 121 -2.68 10.63 -4.69
N GLN A 122 -2.39 11.25 -5.83
CA GLN A 122 -3.24 12.30 -6.39
C GLN A 122 -4.65 11.78 -6.70
N ARG A 123 -4.77 10.60 -7.30
CA ARG A 123 -6.07 9.97 -7.58
C ARG A 123 -6.79 9.59 -6.29
N ALA A 124 -6.10 9.01 -5.31
CA ALA A 124 -6.70 8.68 -4.03
C ALA A 124 -7.25 9.93 -3.32
N ALA A 125 -6.49 11.02 -3.30
CA ALA A 125 -6.93 12.29 -2.71
C ALA A 125 -8.16 12.90 -3.41
N ARG A 126 -8.34 12.65 -4.71
CA ARG A 126 -9.52 13.07 -5.48
C ARG A 126 -10.74 12.20 -5.21
N ASP A 127 -10.53 10.90 -5.08
CA ASP A 127 -11.61 9.90 -4.97
C ASP A 127 -12.13 9.76 -3.54
N THR A 128 -11.31 10.11 -2.53
CA THR A 128 -11.76 10.26 -1.16
C THR A 128 -12.59 11.55 -1.02
N THR A 129 -13.92 11.38 -1.03
CA THR A 129 -14.90 12.48 -0.89
C THR A 129 -15.29 12.63 0.59
N ASP A 130 -15.55 13.87 1.03
CA ASP A 130 -15.94 14.22 2.43
C ASP A 130 -17.33 13.67 2.84
#